data_AF-A0A3S0R764-F1
#
_entry.id   AF-A0A3S0R764-F1
#
_cell.length_a   1.000
_cell.length_b   1.000
_cell.length_c   1.000
_cell.angle_alpha   90.00
_cell.angle_beta   90.00
_cell.angle_gamma   90.00
#
_symmetry.space_group_name_H-M   'P 1'
#
loop_
_entity.id
_entity.type
_entity.pdbx_description
1 polymer ?
#
loop_
_entity_poly.entity_id
_entity_poly.type
_entity_poly.pdbx_seq_one_letter_code
_entity_poly.pdbx_strand_id
1 'polypeptide(L)'
;MPLDDLTDAALTADTSLATLDRMDPSARPRLALLHPVFAMADALPGEASLGAVADAIGLPVAALLATAGGAIRVEAPAGGCGCSCSTH
;
A
#
# COMPACT_ATOMS: atom_id res chain seq x y z
N MET A 1 3.03 -11.23 29.05
CA MET A 1 3.49 -11.73 27.74
C MET A 1 3.47 -10.53 26.81
N PRO A 2 4.63 -9.98 26.39
CA PRO A 2 4.62 -8.89 25.41
C PRO A 2 4.22 -9.48 24.05
N LEU A 3 3.23 -8.87 23.41
CA LEU A 3 2.63 -9.30 22.13
C LEU A 3 3.08 -8.38 20.98
N ASP A 4 4.17 -7.63 21.16
CA ASP A 4 4.52 -6.48 20.32
C ASP A 4 5.55 -6.80 19.20
N ASP A 5 6.05 -8.04 19.08
CA ASP A 5 7.26 -8.31 18.29
C ASP A 5 7.02 -8.92 16.88
N LEU A 6 5.79 -9.27 16.51
CA LEU A 6 5.50 -9.85 15.18
C LEU A 6 5.13 -8.80 14.11
N THR A 7 4.93 -7.54 14.50
CA THR A 7 4.60 -6.43 13.59
C THR A 7 5.84 -5.78 12.95
N ASP A 8 7.05 -6.14 13.40
CA ASP A 8 8.33 -5.59 12.91
C ASP A 8 9.03 -6.54 11.93
N ALA A 9 8.29 -7.35 11.18
CA ALA A 9 8.83 -7.83 9.90
C ALA A 9 8.90 -6.60 8.98
N ALA A 10 10.04 -5.89 9.01
CA ALA A 10 10.25 -4.65 8.29
C ALA A 10 9.81 -4.80 6.82
N LEU A 11 8.62 -4.28 6.51
CA LEU A 11 8.09 -4.30 5.15
C LEU A 11 9.05 -3.56 4.24
N THR A 12 9.47 -4.21 3.16
CA THR A 12 10.39 -3.65 2.16
C THR A 12 9.71 -3.50 0.80
N ALA A 13 10.32 -2.72 -0.09
CA ALA A 13 9.84 -2.57 -1.47
C ALA A 13 9.78 -3.91 -2.22
N ASP A 14 10.67 -4.86 -1.90
CA ASP A 14 10.70 -6.21 -2.49
C ASP A 14 9.62 -7.15 -1.92
N THR A 15 8.90 -6.74 -0.88
CA THR A 15 7.83 -7.57 -0.31
C THR A 15 6.72 -7.73 -1.35
N SER A 16 6.34 -8.98 -1.66
CA SER A 16 5.23 -9.26 -2.58
C SER A 16 3.87 -9.04 -1.91
N LEU A 17 2.85 -8.72 -2.70
CA LEU A 17 1.47 -8.60 -2.21
C LEU A 17 0.97 -9.90 -1.56
N ALA A 18 1.30 -11.06 -2.12
CA ALA A 18 0.93 -12.35 -1.53
C ALA A 18 1.62 -12.61 -0.19
N THR A 19 2.86 -12.16 -0.02
CA THR A 19 3.53 -12.21 1.28
C THR A 19 2.94 -11.20 2.25
N LEU A 20 2.61 -9.99 1.80
CA LEU A 20 1.92 -8.98 2.61
C LEU A 20 0.57 -9.51 3.12
N ASP A 21 -0.27 -10.09 2.26
CA ASP A 21 -1.58 -10.64 2.63
C ASP A 21 -1.46 -11.80 3.63
N ARG A 22 -0.40 -12.61 3.53
CA ARG A 22 -0.10 -13.68 4.50
C ARG A 22 0.34 -13.15 5.86
N MET A 23 1.08 -12.03 5.89
CA MET A 23 1.56 -11.42 7.12
C MET A 23 0.48 -10.59 7.81
N ASP A 24 -0.24 -9.77 7.03
CA ASP A 24 -1.34 -8.94 7.50
C ASP A 24 -2.45 -8.84 6.45
N PRO A 25 -3.53 -9.63 6.56
CA PRO A 25 -4.67 -9.56 5.65
C PRO A 25 -5.42 -8.21 5.73
N SER A 26 -5.15 -7.39 6.74
CA SER A 26 -5.72 -6.04 6.87
C SER A 26 -4.91 -4.98 6.12
N ALA A 27 -3.74 -5.32 5.56
CA ALA A 27 -2.91 -4.35 4.85
C ALA A 27 -3.54 -3.89 3.53
N ARG A 28 -4.15 -4.79 2.73
CA ARG A 28 -4.85 -4.41 1.49
C ARG A 28 -5.98 -3.40 1.67
N PRO A 29 -6.93 -3.56 2.62
CA PRO A 29 -7.95 -2.54 2.83
C PRO A 29 -7.37 -1.20 3.32
N ARG A 30 -6.21 -1.19 4.01
CA ARG A 30 -5.52 0.08 4.33
C ARG A 30 -4.89 0.71 3.09
N LEU A 31 -4.22 -0.08 2.25
CA LEU A 31 -3.65 0.38 0.98
C LEU A 31 -4.73 0.88 0.01
N ALA A 32 -5.93 0.31 0.06
CA ALA A 32 -7.08 0.79 -0.71
C ALA A 32 -7.48 2.25 -0.38
N LEU A 33 -7.12 2.75 0.81
CA LEU A 33 -7.32 4.16 1.18
C LEU A 33 -6.37 5.11 0.42
N LEU A 34 -5.21 4.60 -0.02
CA LEU A 34 -4.26 5.37 -0.84
C LEU A 34 -4.62 5.31 -2.32
N HIS A 35 -4.95 4.12 -2.82
CA HIS A 35 -5.28 3.94 -4.23
C HIS A 35 -6.28 2.78 -4.43
N PRO A 36 -7.35 2.95 -5.22
CA PRO A 36 -8.40 1.95 -5.37
C PRO A 36 -7.91 0.64 -6.02
N VAL A 37 -6.76 0.65 -6.72
CA VAL A 37 -6.16 -0.56 -7.30
C VAL A 37 -5.93 -1.67 -6.27
N PHE A 38 -5.68 -1.31 -5.00
CA PHE A 38 -5.43 -2.30 -3.94
C PHE A 38 -6.71 -3.00 -3.47
N ALA A 39 -7.88 -2.40 -3.71
CA ALA A 39 -9.19 -3.00 -3.45
C ALA A 39 -9.61 -3.98 -4.55
N MET A 40 -9.04 -3.87 -5.75
CA MET A 40 -9.34 -4.75 -6.87
C MET A 40 -8.43 -5.98 -6.82
N ALA A 41 -8.98 -7.09 -6.31
CA ALA A 41 -8.25 -8.35 -6.12
C ALA A 41 -7.50 -8.80 -7.39
N ASP A 42 -8.15 -8.66 -8.55
CA ASP A 42 -7.62 -9.07 -9.87
C ASP A 42 -6.74 -8.04 -10.56
N ALA A 43 -6.63 -6.81 -10.04
CA ALA A 43 -5.87 -5.74 -10.71
C ALA A 43 -4.36 -5.85 -10.50
N LEU A 44 -3.92 -6.56 -9.46
CA LEU A 44 -2.52 -6.69 -9.09
C LEU A 44 -2.13 -8.17 -8.96
N PRO A 45 -1.07 -8.63 -9.66
CA PRO A 45 -0.57 -9.98 -9.47
C PRO A 45 -0.03 -10.15 -8.05
N GLY A 46 -0.28 -11.31 -7.43
CA GLY A 46 0.15 -11.58 -6.06
C GLY A 46 1.67 -11.61 -5.90
N GLU A 47 2.39 -11.94 -6.96
CA GLU A 47 3.85 -11.89 -7.02
C GLU A 47 4.41 -10.47 -7.20
N ALA A 48 3.57 -9.45 -7.47
CA ALA A 48 4.05 -8.08 -7.59
C ALA A 48 4.61 -7.58 -6.27
N SER A 49 5.83 -7.03 -6.33
CA SER A 49 6.47 -6.34 -5.22
C SER A 49 5.80 -5.00 -4.94
N LEU A 50 5.72 -4.59 -3.67
CA LEU A 50 5.17 -3.30 -3.27
C LEU A 50 5.85 -2.12 -3.99
N GLY A 51 7.16 -2.22 -4.27
CA GLY A 51 7.91 -1.22 -5.02
C GLY A 51 7.48 -1.08 -6.47
N ALA A 52 7.36 -2.20 -7.18
CA ALA A 52 6.86 -2.21 -8.55
C ALA A 52 5.44 -1.67 -8.65
N VAL A 53 4.57 -1.99 -7.68
CA VAL A 53 3.20 -1.47 -7.65
C VAL A 53 3.20 0.04 -7.39
N ALA A 54 4.02 0.52 -6.44
CA ALA A 54 4.16 1.95 -6.14
C ALA A 54 4.59 2.74 -7.38
N ASP A 55 5.60 2.25 -8.10
CA ASP A 55 6.11 2.85 -9.33
C ASP A 55 5.04 2.89 -10.42
N ALA A 56 4.31 1.78 -10.62
CA ALA A 56 3.27 1.67 -11.64
C ALA A 56 2.09 2.64 -11.42
N ILE A 57 1.76 2.98 -10.17
CA ILE A 57 0.68 3.93 -9.84
C ILE A 57 1.20 5.34 -9.52
N GLY A 58 2.52 5.56 -9.57
CA GLY A 58 3.15 6.84 -9.27
C GLY A 58 3.07 7.25 -7.79
N LEU A 59 2.99 6.30 -6.86
CA LEU A 59 3.03 6.58 -5.42
C LEU A 59 4.42 6.39 -4.82
N PRO A 60 4.79 7.16 -3.78
CA PRO A 60 6.05 6.96 -3.08
C PRO A 60 6.08 5.60 -2.35
N VAL A 61 7.11 4.79 -2.61
CA VAL A 61 7.34 3.51 -1.90
C VAL A 61 7.27 3.67 -0.39
N ALA A 62 7.88 4.73 0.16
CA ALA A 62 7.91 4.97 1.59
C ALA A 62 6.51 5.18 2.20
N ALA A 63 5.64 5.91 1.49
CA ALA A 63 4.26 6.12 1.92
C ALA A 63 3.47 4.81 1.89
N LEU A 64 3.66 4.01 0.84
CA LEU A 64 3.00 2.72 0.68
C LEU A 64 3.41 1.74 1.78
N LEU A 65 4.72 1.60 2.04
CA LEU A 65 5.23 0.73 3.12
C LEU A 65 4.71 1.15 4.49
N ALA A 66 4.70 2.46 4.76
CA ALA A 66 4.27 2.98 6.05
C ALA A 66 2.73 2.85 6.24
N THR A 67 1.92 2.93 5.18
CA THR A 67 0.49 2.60 5.24
C THR A 67 0.24 1.10 5.38
N ALA A 68 0.99 0.26 4.65
CA ALA A 68 0.88 -1.19 4.74
C ALA A 68 1.21 -1.69 6.16
N GLY A 69 2.28 -1.17 6.77
CA GLY A 69 2.68 -1.49 8.14
C GLY A 69 1.83 -0.82 9.23
N GLY A 70 0.78 -0.07 8.85
CA GLY A 70 -0.10 0.60 9.80
C GLY A 70 0.52 1.78 10.55
N ALA A 71 1.74 2.20 10.19
CA ALA A 71 2.43 3.36 10.76
C ALA A 71 1.79 4.68 10.30
N ILE A 72 1.21 4.71 9.10
CA ILE A 72 0.41 5.84 8.62
C ILE A 72 -1.07 5.54 8.84
N ARG A 73 -1.64 6.14 9.90
CA ARG A 73 -3.08 6.43 9.92
C ARG A 73 -3.32 7.57 8.96
N VAL A 74 -3.74 7.26 7.74
CA VAL A 74 -4.14 8.27 6.75
C VAL A 74 -5.42 8.90 7.27
N GLU A 75 -5.32 10.04 7.98
CA GLU A 75 -6.41 11.00 7.96
C GLU A 75 -6.50 11.46 6.51
N ALA A 76 -7.57 11.06 5.81
CA ALA A 76 -7.77 11.36 4.40
C ALA A 76 -7.49 12.86 4.18
N PRO A 77 -6.51 13.24 3.35
CA PRO A 77 -6.34 14.64 3.02
C PRO A 77 -7.62 15.11 2.35
N ALA A 78 -8.28 16.08 2.97
CA ALA A 78 -9.38 16.81 2.38
C ALA A 78 -8.84 17.56 1.14
N GLY A 79 -8.87 16.90 -0.02
CA GLY A 79 -8.44 17.48 -1.29
C GLY A 79 -7.29 16.71 -1.94
N GLY A 80 -7.62 15.83 -2.88
CA GLY A 80 -6.62 15.05 -3.60
C GLY A 80 -7.16 14.38 -4.86
N CYS A 81 -7.94 15.13 -5.66
CA CYS A 81 -8.23 14.76 -7.05
C CYS A 81 -8.02 16.00 -7.91
N GLY A 82 -6.75 16.42 -8.03
CA GLY A 82 -6.31 17.37 -9.03
C GLY A 82 -6.03 16.64 -10.34
N CYS A 83 -7.06 16.02 -10.94
CA CYS A 83 -7.00 15.59 -12.33
C CYS A 83 -6.98 16.84 -13.22
N SER A 84 -5.85 17.54 -13.29
CA SER A 84 -5.56 18.46 -14.40
C SER A 84 -5.04 17.62 -15.56
N CYS A 85 -5.96 16.91 -16.23
CA CYS A 85 -5.73 16.45 -17.58
C CYS A 85 -5.44 17.68 -18.46
N SER A 86 -4.30 17.62 -19.14
CA SER A 86 -3.70 18.73 -19.88
C SER A 86 -4.32 18.89 -21.29
N THR A 87 -4.20 20.10 -21.85
CA THR A 87 -4.09 20.44 -23.30
C THR A 87 -5.26 20.16 -24.26
N HIS A 88 -6.01 21.21 -24.63
CA HIS A 88 -6.05 21.85 -25.98
C HIS A 88 -6.89 23.13 -25.91
#